data_AF-A0A0G4LAW6-F1
#
_entry.id   AF-A0A0G4LAW6-F1
#
_cell.length_a   1.000
_cell.length_b   1.000
_cell.length_c   1.000
_cell.angle_alpha   90.00
_cell.angle_beta   90.00
_cell.angle_gamma   90.00
#
_symmetry.space_group_name_H-M   'P 1'
#
loop_
_entity.id
_entity.type
_entity.pdbx_description
1 polymer ?
#
loop_
_entity_poly.entity_id
_entity_poly.type
_entity_poly.pdbx_seq_one_letter_code
_entity_poly.pdbx_strand_id
1 'polypeptide(L)'
;MSIAIPKGVKPHTKAKIKIPRPSDFEVAAGKEAYLNLRFSLKEPTAWAPAGHEVAWGDIQIGHPDSLTASLQHLSMEPNTTPLPTITRESSNSLSITSSSGLRTWGFDLREGTLTSVTRGDQPKLNLLTSPITLDFYRALTDNDRGGRFGWEWRDRRLHQTQAHVRSAEWRETKHSLEVTVHARIAPPVLAWGVDTVTTFSFRGEACHITIKGTPRGLRLPGTFARIGLTLGLAGVDEVEWFGRGPGESYRDKKMSQRFGTWRTSDA
;
A
#
# COMPACT_ATOMS: atom_id res chain seq x y z
N MET A 1 -20.39 14.08 -18.42
CA MET A 1 -21.77 14.17 -18.93
C MET A 1 -22.64 14.82 -17.86
N SER A 2 -23.45 15.81 -18.21
CA SER A 2 -24.41 16.43 -17.28
C SER A 2 -25.81 15.86 -17.52
N ILE A 3 -26.51 15.46 -16.45
CA ILE A 3 -27.84 14.86 -16.53
C ILE A 3 -28.81 15.75 -15.77
N ALA A 4 -29.93 16.12 -16.40
CA ALA A 4 -30.95 16.93 -15.75
C ALA A 4 -31.66 16.12 -14.66
N ILE A 5 -31.72 16.68 -13.45
CA ILE A 5 -32.51 16.11 -12.35
C ILE A 5 -34.00 16.40 -12.63
N PRO A 6 -34.91 15.42 -12.46
CA PRO A 6 -36.35 15.64 -12.60
C PRO A 6 -36.84 16.81 -11.75
N LYS A 7 -37.72 17.65 -12.29
CA LYS A 7 -38.36 18.71 -11.52
C LYS A 7 -39.37 18.12 -10.51
N GLY A 8 -39.60 18.82 -9.40
CA GLY A 8 -40.68 18.49 -8.46
C GLY A 8 -40.37 17.37 -7.47
N VAL A 9 -39.10 16.99 -7.29
CA VAL A 9 -38.69 16.08 -6.20
C VAL A 9 -38.87 16.79 -4.85
N LYS A 10 -39.87 16.37 -4.08
CA LYS A 10 -40.22 16.97 -2.78
C LYS A 10 -39.33 16.42 -1.65
N PRO A 11 -39.22 17.12 -0.51
CA PRO A 11 -38.58 16.58 0.69
C PRO A 11 -39.08 15.18 1.06
N HIS A 12 -38.18 14.31 1.50
CA HIS A 12 -38.46 12.90 1.86
C HIS A 12 -39.03 12.02 0.73
N THR A 13 -38.91 12.44 -0.53
CA THR A 13 -39.32 11.64 -1.70
C THR A 13 -38.13 11.19 -2.55
N LYS A 14 -38.40 10.37 -3.57
CA LYS A 14 -37.39 9.79 -4.47
C LYS A 14 -37.77 10.07 -5.92
N ALA A 15 -36.76 10.23 -6.78
CA ALA A 15 -36.93 10.25 -8.22
C ALA A 15 -35.98 9.25 -8.88
N LYS A 16 -36.37 8.75 -10.06
CA LYS A 16 -35.52 7.85 -10.85
C LYS A 16 -34.82 8.66 -11.94
N ILE A 17 -33.51 8.52 -12.02
CA ILE A 17 -32.68 9.10 -13.08
C ILE A 17 -32.11 7.93 -13.89
N LYS A 18 -32.22 8.01 -15.22
CA LYS A 18 -31.53 7.08 -16.11
C LYS A 18 -30.12 7.61 -16.35
N ILE A 19 -29.13 6.81 -15.98
CA ILE A 19 -27.70 7.05 -16.24
C ILE A 19 -27.22 6.03 -17.29
N PRO A 20 -26.13 6.32 -18.04
CA PRO A 20 -25.49 5.32 -18.88
C PRO A 20 -25.19 4.04 -18.08
N ARG A 21 -25.38 2.89 -18.71
CA ARG A 21 -25.10 1.59 -18.10
C ARG A 21 -23.59 1.40 -17.96
N PRO A 22 -23.13 0.58 -16.99
CA PRO A 22 -21.73 0.15 -16.94
C PRO A 22 -21.21 -0.39 -18.29
N SER A 23 -22.05 -1.12 -19.03
CA SER A 23 -21.75 -1.66 -20.37
C SER A 23 -21.56 -0.60 -21.45
N ASP A 24 -22.00 0.63 -21.21
CA ASP A 24 -21.83 1.75 -22.15
C ASP A 24 -20.42 2.36 -22.04
N PHE A 25 -19.64 1.93 -21.04
CA PHE A 25 -18.25 2.31 -20.85
C PHE A 25 -17.34 1.13 -21.19
N GLU A 26 -16.28 1.38 -21.96
CA GLU A 26 -15.22 0.40 -22.17
C GLU A 26 -14.40 0.24 -20.88
N VAL A 27 -14.82 -0.69 -20.03
CA VAL A 27 -14.09 -1.10 -18.84
C VAL A 27 -13.30 -2.35 -19.19
N ALA A 28 -11.97 -2.24 -19.23
CA ALA A 28 -11.11 -3.38 -19.47
C ALA A 28 -11.35 -4.48 -18.40
N ALA A 29 -11.39 -5.73 -18.84
CA ALA A 29 -11.56 -6.87 -17.94
C ALA A 29 -10.46 -6.88 -16.86
N GLY A 30 -10.85 -7.22 -15.63
CA GLY A 30 -9.92 -7.26 -14.49
C GLY A 30 -9.45 -5.89 -13.99
N LYS A 31 -10.04 -4.78 -14.49
CA LYS A 31 -9.70 -3.43 -14.05
C LYS A 31 -10.78 -2.86 -13.13
N GLU A 32 -10.30 -2.23 -12.06
CA GLU A 32 -11.14 -1.50 -11.14
C GLU A 32 -11.59 -0.17 -11.78
N ALA A 33 -12.89 0.11 -11.74
CA ALA A 33 -13.46 1.33 -12.30
C ALA A 33 -14.67 1.82 -11.49
N TYR A 34 -14.83 3.13 -11.39
CA TYR A 34 -15.89 3.79 -10.63
C TYR A 34 -16.61 4.84 -11.47
N LEU A 35 -17.94 4.89 -11.35
CA LEU A 35 -18.77 5.99 -11.80
C LEU A 35 -18.92 6.99 -10.65
N ASN A 36 -18.36 8.20 -10.81
CA ASN A 36 -18.58 9.29 -9.86
C ASN A 36 -19.83 10.08 -10.24
N LEU A 37 -20.81 10.13 -9.34
CA LEU A 37 -22.01 10.97 -9.45
C LEU A 37 -21.82 12.25 -8.65
N ARG A 38 -22.04 13.40 -9.26
CA ARG A 38 -21.89 14.72 -8.61
C ARG A 38 -23.17 15.52 -8.77
N PHE A 39 -23.66 16.07 -7.67
CA PHE A 39 -24.84 16.94 -7.62
C PHE A 39 -24.35 18.35 -7.33
N SER A 40 -24.57 19.27 -8.26
CA SER A 40 -24.11 20.65 -8.15
C SER A 40 -25.24 21.64 -8.32
N LEU A 41 -25.10 22.81 -7.71
CA LEU A 41 -26.02 23.92 -7.91
C LEU A 41 -26.02 24.36 -9.38
N LYS A 42 -27.21 24.44 -9.99
CA LYS A 42 -27.34 24.93 -11.37
C LYS A 42 -27.17 26.45 -11.45
N GLU A 43 -27.74 27.16 -10.49
CA GLU A 43 -27.74 28.62 -10.37
C GLU A 43 -27.08 29.01 -9.03
N PRO A 44 -26.53 30.24 -8.89
CA PRO A 44 -25.95 30.67 -7.62
C PRO A 44 -27.02 30.86 -6.53
N THR A 45 -26.59 30.79 -5.27
CA THR A 45 -27.40 31.06 -4.07
C THR A 45 -26.67 32.05 -3.17
N ALA A 46 -27.30 32.47 -2.07
CA ALA A 46 -26.69 33.41 -1.13
C ALA A 46 -25.40 32.89 -0.45
N TRP A 47 -25.19 31.57 -0.39
CA TRP A 47 -24.07 30.94 0.35
C TRP A 47 -23.07 30.22 -0.55
N ALA A 48 -23.39 30.00 -1.83
CA ALA A 48 -22.49 29.34 -2.78
C ALA A 48 -22.78 29.71 -4.24
N PRO A 49 -21.74 29.73 -5.11
CA PRO A 49 -21.89 30.00 -6.53
C PRO A 49 -22.57 28.85 -7.28
N ALA A 50 -22.98 29.11 -8.52
CA ALA A 50 -23.34 28.05 -9.47
C ALA A 50 -22.16 27.09 -9.65
N GLY A 51 -22.45 25.79 -9.78
CA GLY A 51 -21.46 24.72 -9.89
C GLY A 51 -20.97 24.15 -8.55
N HIS A 52 -21.28 24.78 -7.41
CA HIS A 52 -20.92 24.25 -6.10
C HIS A 52 -21.51 22.84 -5.88
N GLU A 53 -20.67 21.87 -5.55
CA GLU A 53 -21.04 20.47 -5.30
C GLU A 53 -21.73 20.35 -3.93
N VAL A 54 -22.97 19.87 -3.91
CA VAL A 54 -23.78 19.73 -2.68
C VAL A 54 -23.82 18.29 -2.16
N ALA A 55 -23.64 17.32 -3.06
CA ALA A 55 -23.62 15.90 -2.74
C ALA A 55 -22.91 15.13 -3.86
N TRP A 56 -22.44 13.94 -3.54
CA TRP A 56 -21.84 13.03 -4.51
C TRP A 56 -22.02 11.58 -4.06
N GLY A 57 -21.73 10.66 -4.96
CA GLY A 57 -21.66 9.23 -4.66
C GLY A 57 -20.86 8.48 -5.71
N ASP A 58 -20.17 7.42 -5.29
CA ASP A 58 -19.38 6.56 -6.18
C ASP A 58 -20.05 5.19 -6.32
N ILE A 59 -20.10 4.68 -7.55
CA ILE A 59 -20.60 3.34 -7.85
C ILE A 59 -19.48 2.57 -8.54
N GLN A 60 -19.04 1.46 -7.94
CA GLN A 60 -18.07 0.57 -8.59
C GLN A 60 -18.75 -0.13 -9.78
N ILE A 61 -18.15 0.00 -10.95
CA ILE A 61 -18.65 -0.57 -12.21
C ILE A 61 -17.66 -1.56 -12.84
N GLY A 62 -16.39 -1.50 -12.45
CA GLY A 62 -15.35 -2.45 -12.80
C GLY A 62 -14.74 -3.05 -11.54
N HIS A 63 -14.52 -4.36 -11.56
CA HIS A 63 -13.91 -5.09 -10.46
C HIS A 63 -12.48 -5.47 -10.84
N PRO A 64 -11.50 -5.24 -9.95
CA PRO A 64 -10.16 -5.76 -10.16
C PRO A 64 -10.21 -7.29 -10.19
N ASP A 65 -9.22 -7.90 -10.85
CA ASP A 65 -9.00 -9.33 -10.73
C ASP A 65 -8.93 -9.76 -9.26
N SER A 66 -9.40 -10.97 -8.98
CA SER A 66 -9.26 -11.53 -7.63
C SER A 66 -7.78 -11.56 -7.22
N LEU A 67 -7.49 -11.41 -5.93
CA LEU A 67 -6.12 -11.50 -5.41
C LEU A 67 -5.43 -12.79 -5.88
N THR A 68 -6.15 -13.91 -5.93
CA THR A 68 -5.64 -15.19 -6.45
C THR A 68 -5.23 -15.09 -7.91
N ALA A 69 -6.06 -14.49 -8.77
CA ALA A 69 -5.74 -14.28 -10.17
C ALA A 69 -4.55 -13.32 -10.32
N SER A 70 -4.50 -12.22 -9.56
CA SER A 70 -3.34 -11.32 -9.56
C SER A 70 -2.05 -12.04 -9.13
N LEU A 71 -2.09 -12.84 -8.07
CA LEU A 71 -0.93 -13.64 -7.63
C LEU A 71 -0.52 -14.69 -8.67
N GLN A 72 -1.48 -15.30 -9.36
CA GLN A 72 -1.21 -16.20 -10.49
C GLN A 72 -0.51 -15.45 -11.63
N HIS A 73 -1.00 -14.29 -12.04
CA HIS A 73 -0.34 -13.46 -13.05
C HIS A 73 1.10 -13.09 -12.66
N LEU A 74 1.34 -12.73 -11.39
CA LEU A 74 2.69 -12.46 -10.88
C LEU A 74 3.58 -13.71 -10.82
N SER A 75 2.99 -14.90 -10.76
CA SER A 75 3.72 -16.18 -10.85
C SER A 75 3.94 -16.66 -12.29
N MET A 76 3.23 -16.07 -13.26
CA MET A 76 3.20 -16.44 -14.67
C MET A 76 3.95 -15.44 -15.56
N GLU A 77 4.87 -14.64 -15.00
CA GLU A 77 5.89 -13.97 -15.82
C GLU A 77 6.48 -15.00 -16.80
N PRO A 78 6.59 -14.69 -18.10
CA PRO A 78 6.93 -15.69 -19.12
C PRO A 78 8.18 -16.47 -18.71
N ASN A 79 8.15 -17.80 -18.89
CA ASN A 79 9.29 -18.71 -18.68
C ASN A 79 10.58 -18.34 -19.45
N THR A 80 10.58 -17.22 -20.18
CA THR A 80 11.65 -16.69 -21.01
C THR A 80 12.35 -15.48 -20.40
N THR A 81 11.84 -14.87 -19.32
CA THR A 81 12.54 -13.75 -18.66
C THR A 81 13.78 -14.32 -17.95
N PRO A 82 15.00 -13.86 -18.27
CA PRO A 82 16.20 -14.33 -17.58
C PRO A 82 16.09 -14.11 -16.07
N LEU A 83 16.79 -14.93 -15.28
CA LEU A 83 16.86 -14.71 -13.84
C LEU A 83 17.67 -13.43 -13.54
N PRO A 84 17.32 -12.69 -12.48
CA PRO A 84 18.22 -11.69 -11.90
C PRO A 84 19.58 -12.32 -11.57
N THR A 85 20.66 -11.55 -11.71
CA THR A 85 22.00 -11.98 -11.28
C THR A 85 22.24 -11.56 -9.84
N ILE A 86 23.03 -12.35 -9.11
CA ILE A 86 23.41 -12.06 -7.73
C ILE A 86 24.91 -11.97 -7.57
N THR A 87 25.35 -10.94 -6.87
CA THR A 87 26.72 -10.76 -6.41
C THR A 87 26.72 -10.67 -4.91
N ARG A 88 27.52 -11.51 -4.26
CA ARG A 88 27.76 -11.41 -2.81
C ARG A 88 28.92 -10.45 -2.57
N GLU A 89 28.60 -9.23 -2.17
CA GLU A 89 29.61 -8.17 -1.93
C GLU A 89 30.36 -8.39 -0.61
N SER A 90 29.72 -9.04 0.37
CA SER A 90 30.35 -9.45 1.63
C SER A 90 29.60 -10.62 2.28
N SER A 91 30.00 -11.03 3.49
CA SER A 91 29.29 -12.09 4.22
C SER A 91 27.80 -11.77 4.43
N ASN A 92 27.43 -10.49 4.60
CA ASN A 92 26.07 -10.05 4.92
C ASN A 92 25.44 -9.16 3.86
N SER A 93 26.11 -8.84 2.74
CA SER A 93 25.57 -7.98 1.69
C SER A 93 25.38 -8.73 0.38
N LEU A 94 24.18 -8.62 -0.19
CA LEU A 94 23.85 -9.08 -1.54
C LEU A 94 23.52 -7.89 -2.43
N SER A 95 24.04 -7.93 -3.64
CA SER A 95 23.63 -7.07 -4.75
C SER A 95 22.94 -7.94 -5.79
N ILE A 96 21.67 -7.63 -6.08
CA ILE A 96 20.83 -8.41 -6.99
C ILE A 96 20.46 -7.49 -8.16
N THR A 97 20.87 -7.82 -9.37
CA THR A 97 20.62 -7.00 -10.57
C THR A 97 19.54 -7.67 -11.41
N SER A 98 18.53 -6.89 -11.81
CA SER A 98 17.44 -7.37 -12.66
C SER A 98 17.96 -7.92 -13.98
N SER A 99 17.17 -8.78 -14.63
CA SER A 99 17.57 -9.45 -15.87
C SER A 99 17.92 -8.48 -17.01
N SER A 100 17.32 -7.29 -17.02
CA SER A 100 17.64 -6.25 -18.02
C SER A 100 18.80 -5.34 -17.61
N GLY A 101 19.27 -5.42 -16.36
CA GLY A 101 20.22 -4.47 -15.79
C GLY A 101 19.64 -3.11 -15.43
N LEU A 102 18.33 -2.88 -15.63
CA LEU A 102 17.68 -1.60 -15.37
C LEU A 102 17.42 -1.34 -13.89
N ARG A 103 17.54 -2.34 -13.02
CA ARG A 103 17.37 -2.20 -11.57
C ARG A 103 18.41 -3.01 -10.82
N THR A 104 18.90 -2.47 -9.72
CA THR A 104 19.72 -3.22 -8.77
C THR A 104 19.18 -3.04 -7.36
N TRP A 105 19.12 -4.14 -6.62
CA TRP A 105 18.63 -4.24 -5.26
C TRP A 105 19.80 -4.58 -4.33
N GLY A 106 19.98 -3.78 -3.27
CA GLY A 106 20.90 -4.09 -2.18
C GLY A 106 20.14 -4.74 -1.02
N PHE A 107 20.70 -5.81 -0.45
CA PHE A 107 20.08 -6.54 0.66
C PHE A 107 21.10 -6.83 1.77
N ASP A 108 20.75 -6.48 3.01
CA ASP A 108 21.54 -6.85 4.20
C ASP A 108 20.93 -8.10 4.86
N LEU A 109 21.68 -9.21 4.89
CA LEU A 109 21.28 -10.49 5.46
C LEU A 109 21.32 -10.51 7.00
N ARG A 110 22.09 -9.64 7.64
CA ARG A 110 22.12 -9.52 9.10
C ARG A 110 20.88 -8.78 9.60
N GLU A 111 20.51 -7.68 8.93
CA GLU A 111 19.30 -6.91 9.26
C GLU A 111 18.04 -7.49 8.60
N GLY A 112 18.19 -8.35 7.58
CA GLY A 112 17.08 -8.98 6.88
C GLY A 112 16.23 -8.00 6.07
N THR A 113 16.86 -6.93 5.55
CA THR A 113 16.16 -5.81 4.90
C THR A 113 16.68 -5.52 3.50
N LEU A 114 15.78 -5.10 2.62
CA LEU A 114 16.13 -4.41 1.38
C LEU A 114 16.62 -2.99 1.71
N THR A 115 17.90 -2.73 1.48
CA THR A 115 18.59 -1.50 1.87
C THR A 115 18.82 -0.52 0.73
N SER A 116 18.77 -1.00 -0.53
CA SER A 116 18.99 -0.16 -1.70
C SER A 116 18.13 -0.57 -2.88
N VAL A 117 17.69 0.42 -3.66
CA VAL A 117 17.10 0.26 -4.99
C VAL A 117 17.70 1.33 -5.88
N THR A 118 18.46 0.94 -6.90
CA THR A 118 19.02 1.85 -7.91
C THR A 118 18.46 1.53 -9.29
N ARG A 119 18.46 2.53 -10.15
CA ARG A 119 18.12 2.37 -11.57
C ARG A 119 19.39 2.27 -12.40
N GLY A 120 19.35 1.48 -13.47
CA GLY A 120 20.49 1.29 -14.37
C GLY A 120 20.96 2.59 -15.04
N ASP A 121 20.05 3.54 -15.28
CA ASP A 121 20.36 4.86 -15.82
C ASP A 121 20.77 5.89 -14.75
N GLN A 122 20.60 5.58 -13.46
CA GLN A 122 21.04 6.41 -12.33
C GLN A 122 21.63 5.54 -11.21
N PRO A 123 22.73 4.81 -11.46
CA PRO A 123 23.25 3.81 -10.53
C PRO A 123 23.82 4.40 -9.23
N LYS A 124 24.11 5.71 -9.22
CA LYS A 124 24.61 6.43 -8.04
C LYS A 124 23.50 6.93 -7.10
N LEU A 125 22.25 6.97 -7.56
CA LEU A 125 21.12 7.38 -6.74
C LEU A 125 20.47 6.14 -6.13
N ASN A 126 20.68 5.95 -4.83
CA ASN A 126 19.85 5.01 -4.07
C ASN A 126 18.50 5.66 -3.79
N LEU A 127 17.43 5.04 -4.27
CA LEU A 127 16.07 5.51 -4.03
C LEU A 127 15.62 5.30 -2.57
N LEU A 128 16.27 4.39 -1.83
CA LEU A 128 15.96 4.15 -0.41
C LEU A 128 16.88 4.97 0.49
N THR A 129 16.29 5.86 1.31
CA THR A 129 17.01 6.57 2.39
C THR A 129 16.95 5.83 3.72
N SER A 130 15.98 4.93 3.88
CA SER A 130 15.95 3.94 4.97
C SER A 130 15.40 2.61 4.46
N PRO A 131 15.80 1.47 5.07
CA PRO A 131 15.41 0.15 4.60
C PRO A 131 13.90 -0.11 4.69
N ILE A 132 13.40 -1.04 3.88
CA ILE A 132 12.02 -1.51 3.99
C ILE A 132 11.87 -2.36 5.26
N THR A 133 11.02 -1.92 6.19
CA THR A 133 10.77 -2.60 7.47
C THR A 133 9.28 -2.80 7.73
N LEU A 134 8.91 -3.89 8.41
CA LEU A 134 7.55 -4.11 8.89
C LEU A 134 7.36 -3.38 10.22
N ASP A 135 6.32 -2.55 10.32
CA ASP A 135 6.02 -1.78 11.52
C ASP A 135 4.53 -1.91 11.92
N PHE A 136 4.30 -1.94 13.22
CA PHE A 136 3.00 -2.09 13.87
C PHE A 136 2.50 -0.82 14.58
N TYR A 137 3.35 0.23 14.65
CA TYR A 137 3.07 1.46 15.37
C TYR A 137 2.84 2.65 14.43
N ARG A 138 1.99 3.60 14.85
CA ARG A 138 1.86 4.92 14.23
C ARG A 138 1.88 5.98 15.33
N ALA A 139 2.26 7.22 15.00
CA ALA A 139 2.09 8.34 15.92
C ALA A 139 0.62 8.45 16.37
N LEU A 140 0.40 8.58 17.68
CA LEU A 140 -0.94 8.56 18.27
C LEU A 140 -1.73 9.81 17.88
N THR A 141 -2.98 9.61 17.46
CA THR A 141 -3.98 10.69 17.35
C THR A 141 -4.51 11.05 18.75
N ASP A 142 -5.23 12.16 18.89
CA ASP A 142 -5.84 12.52 20.17
C ASP A 142 -6.89 11.50 20.64
N ASN A 143 -7.62 10.87 19.70
CA ASN A 143 -8.54 9.76 20.01
C ASN A 143 -7.79 8.55 20.60
N ASP A 144 -6.58 8.26 20.10
CA ASP A 144 -5.76 7.19 20.66
C ASP A 144 -5.24 7.56 22.05
N ARG A 145 -4.80 8.82 22.25
CA ARG A 145 -4.27 9.31 23.54
C ARG A 145 -5.31 9.24 24.66
N GLY A 146 -6.58 9.52 24.36
CA GLY A 146 -7.69 9.38 25.32
C GLY A 146 -8.35 8.01 25.31
N GLY A 147 -7.98 7.14 24.37
CA GLY A 147 -8.64 5.87 24.11
C GLY A 147 -7.92 4.68 24.75
N ARG A 148 -8.71 3.65 25.07
CA ARG A 148 -8.21 2.37 25.62
C ARG A 148 -7.05 1.79 24.79
N PHE A 149 -7.14 1.83 23.47
CA PHE A 149 -6.13 1.23 22.59
C PHE A 149 -4.79 1.97 22.65
N GLY A 150 -4.77 3.30 22.63
CA GLY A 150 -3.50 4.04 22.75
C GLY A 150 -2.83 3.85 24.12
N TRP A 151 -3.61 3.74 25.20
CA TRP A 151 -3.07 3.38 26.51
C TRP A 151 -2.49 1.97 26.53
N GLU A 152 -3.19 1.00 25.94
CA GLU A 152 -2.69 -0.36 25.79
C GLU A 152 -1.40 -0.37 24.95
N TRP A 153 -1.35 0.30 23.80
CA TRP A 153 -0.15 0.37 22.96
C TRP A 153 1.05 0.95 23.71
N ARG A 154 0.84 1.96 24.56
CA ARG A 154 1.90 2.51 25.42
C ARG A 154 2.34 1.51 26.48
N ASP A 155 1.41 0.90 27.23
CA ASP A 155 1.70 -0.12 28.26
C ASP A 155 2.43 -1.33 27.67
N ARG A 156 2.02 -1.76 26.48
CA ARG A 156 2.63 -2.86 25.73
C ARG A 156 3.88 -2.44 24.96
N ARG A 157 4.34 -1.19 25.10
CA ARG A 157 5.55 -0.65 24.44
C ARG A 157 5.55 -0.83 22.92
N LEU A 158 4.39 -0.75 22.27
CA LEU A 158 4.25 -0.96 20.82
C LEU A 158 5.17 -0.04 20.00
N HIS A 159 5.35 1.21 20.45
CA HIS A 159 6.26 2.19 19.85
C HIS A 159 7.75 1.87 19.99
N GLN A 160 8.11 0.81 20.73
CA GLN A 160 9.49 0.39 20.96
C GLN A 160 9.78 -0.99 20.33
N THR A 161 8.88 -1.51 19.49
CA THR A 161 9.13 -2.78 18.81
C THR A 161 10.30 -2.67 17.86
N GLN A 162 11.16 -3.68 17.88
CA GLN A 162 12.29 -3.82 16.96
C GLN A 162 12.25 -5.20 16.32
N ALA A 163 12.74 -5.29 15.08
CA ALA A 163 12.93 -6.58 14.42
C ALA A 163 14.23 -7.22 14.93
N HIS A 164 14.13 -8.47 15.35
CA HIS A 164 15.26 -9.33 15.69
C HIS A 164 15.33 -10.45 14.68
N VAL A 165 16.24 -10.35 13.72
CA VAL A 165 16.48 -11.38 12.71
C VAL A 165 17.07 -12.61 13.38
N ARG A 166 16.49 -13.77 13.06
CA ARG A 166 16.98 -15.08 13.49
C ARG A 166 17.79 -15.76 12.39
N SER A 167 17.30 -15.66 11.15
CA SER A 167 18.03 -16.10 9.97
C SER A 167 17.56 -15.30 8.75
N ALA A 168 18.48 -15.11 7.80
CA ALA A 168 18.18 -14.67 6.46
C ALA A 168 18.95 -15.57 5.50
N GLU A 169 18.23 -16.26 4.64
CA GLU A 169 18.78 -17.24 3.71
C GLU A 169 18.29 -16.89 2.32
N TRP A 170 19.11 -17.18 1.32
CA TRP A 170 18.74 -16.96 -0.07
C TRP A 170 18.97 -18.20 -0.90
N ARG A 171 18.18 -18.34 -1.96
CA ARG A 171 18.30 -19.41 -2.95
C ARG A 171 17.85 -18.92 -4.31
N GLU A 172 18.39 -19.56 -5.33
CA GLU A 172 17.83 -19.48 -6.68
C GLU A 172 16.74 -20.55 -6.83
N THR A 173 15.65 -20.17 -7.46
CA THR A 173 14.61 -21.08 -7.94
C THR A 173 14.62 -21.06 -9.46
N LYS A 174 13.79 -21.90 -10.08
CA LYS A 174 13.64 -21.91 -11.54
C LYS A 174 13.19 -20.56 -12.12
N HIS A 175 12.49 -19.73 -11.34
CA HIS A 175 11.83 -18.52 -11.83
C HIS A 175 12.15 -17.26 -11.02
N SER A 176 12.92 -17.36 -9.94
CA SER A 176 13.21 -16.23 -9.05
C SER A 176 14.49 -16.42 -8.27
N LEU A 177 15.03 -15.31 -7.80
CA LEU A 177 15.91 -15.31 -6.64
C LEU A 177 15.09 -14.99 -5.40
N GLU A 178 15.17 -15.83 -4.38
CA GLU A 178 14.38 -15.66 -3.15
C GLU A 178 15.29 -15.42 -1.95
N VAL A 179 14.99 -14.39 -1.16
CA VAL A 179 15.55 -14.18 0.18
C VAL A 179 14.43 -14.39 1.19
N THR A 180 14.60 -15.34 2.11
CA THR A 180 13.66 -15.64 3.18
C THR A 180 14.25 -15.22 4.52
N VAL A 181 13.54 -14.34 5.21
CA VAL A 181 13.93 -13.77 6.51
C VAL A 181 12.99 -14.28 7.59
N HIS A 182 13.55 -14.96 8.57
CA HIS A 182 12.87 -15.30 9.82
C HIS A 182 13.26 -14.28 10.88
N ALA A 183 12.26 -13.59 11.43
CA ALA A 183 12.50 -12.59 12.47
C ALA A 183 11.44 -12.67 13.58
N ARG A 184 11.74 -12.00 14.70
CA ARG A 184 10.76 -11.69 15.74
C ARG A 184 10.71 -10.19 15.91
N ILE A 185 9.54 -9.60 15.75
CA ILE A 185 9.31 -8.20 16.08
C ILE A 185 8.72 -8.13 17.48
N ALA A 186 9.46 -7.53 18.42
CA ALA A 186 9.06 -7.47 19.82
C ALA A 186 9.55 -6.17 20.47
N PRO A 187 8.87 -5.66 21.51
CA PRO A 187 9.38 -4.56 22.31
C PRO A 187 10.36 -5.05 23.38
N PRO A 188 11.18 -4.16 23.96
CA PRO A 188 12.02 -4.51 25.08
C PRO A 188 11.19 -4.92 26.32
N VAL A 189 11.75 -5.83 27.13
CA VAL A 189 11.26 -6.25 28.46
C VAL A 189 9.94 -7.05 28.47
N LEU A 190 9.16 -7.07 27.39
CA LEU A 190 7.87 -7.78 27.34
C LEU A 190 7.98 -9.10 26.58
N ALA A 191 7.18 -10.09 27.00
CA ALA A 191 7.20 -11.44 26.42
C ALA A 191 6.50 -11.56 25.07
N TRP A 192 5.62 -10.61 24.72
CA TRP A 192 4.90 -10.66 23.45
C TRP A 192 5.80 -10.31 22.27
N GLY A 193 5.44 -10.85 21.10
CA GLY A 193 6.07 -10.51 19.84
C GLY A 193 5.31 -11.08 18.66
N VAL A 194 5.71 -10.70 17.46
CA VAL A 194 5.21 -11.28 16.21
C VAL A 194 6.37 -12.02 15.56
N ASP A 195 6.28 -13.35 15.49
CA ASP A 195 7.23 -14.14 14.71
C ASP A 195 6.85 -14.00 13.23
N THR A 196 7.79 -13.57 12.39
CA THR A 196 7.56 -13.25 10.98
C THR A 196 8.41 -14.10 10.05
N VAL A 197 7.82 -14.49 8.93
CA VAL A 197 8.53 -14.99 7.75
C VAL A 197 8.26 -14.02 6.61
N THR A 198 9.32 -13.36 6.15
CA THR A 198 9.27 -12.44 5.00
C THR A 198 10.04 -13.05 3.85
N THR A 199 9.38 -13.22 2.70
CA THR A 199 10.02 -13.69 1.47
C THR A 199 10.06 -12.56 0.46
N PHE A 200 11.28 -12.15 0.10
CA PHE A 200 11.56 -11.27 -1.03
C PHE A 200 11.86 -12.15 -2.24
N SER A 201 11.05 -12.05 -3.28
CA SER A 201 11.22 -12.80 -4.53
C SER A 201 11.50 -11.83 -5.67
N PHE A 202 12.72 -11.85 -6.17
CA PHE A 202 13.20 -11.04 -7.29
C PHE A 202 12.95 -11.80 -8.60
N ARG A 203 12.16 -11.20 -9.50
CA ARG A 203 11.72 -11.79 -10.78
C ARG A 203 11.71 -10.72 -11.85
N GLY A 204 12.50 -10.89 -12.92
CA GLY A 204 12.66 -9.85 -13.94
C GLY A 204 13.03 -8.51 -13.30
N GLU A 205 12.13 -7.53 -13.43
CA GLU A 205 12.27 -6.17 -12.88
C GLU A 205 11.57 -5.95 -11.52
N ALA A 206 10.92 -6.96 -10.96
CA ALA A 206 10.09 -6.83 -9.77
C ALA A 206 10.71 -7.49 -8.54
N CYS A 207 10.43 -6.90 -7.38
CA CYS A 207 10.64 -7.52 -6.08
C CYS A 207 9.27 -7.73 -5.42
N HIS A 208 8.89 -9.00 -5.23
CA HIS A 208 7.66 -9.38 -4.56
C HIS A 208 7.94 -9.65 -3.09
N ILE A 209 7.16 -9.03 -2.20
CA ILE A 209 7.32 -9.18 -0.76
C ILE A 209 6.09 -9.90 -0.20
N THR A 210 6.28 -11.12 0.29
CA THR A 210 5.25 -11.86 1.02
C THR A 210 5.61 -11.89 2.50
N ILE A 211 4.66 -11.55 3.37
CA ILE A 211 4.88 -11.51 4.82
C ILE A 211 3.83 -12.38 5.50
N LYS A 212 4.28 -13.31 6.35
CA LYS A 212 3.43 -14.04 7.28
C LYS A 212 3.86 -13.70 8.71
N GLY A 213 2.94 -13.17 9.50
CA GLY A 213 3.15 -12.87 10.92
C GLY A 213 2.29 -13.75 11.83
N THR A 214 2.88 -14.27 12.91
CA THR A 214 2.16 -15.00 13.96
C THR A 214 2.37 -14.28 15.30
N PRO A 215 1.36 -13.56 15.82
CA PRO A 215 1.47 -12.89 17.11
C PRO A 215 1.39 -13.90 18.26
N ARG A 216 2.29 -13.78 19.25
CA ARG A 216 2.42 -14.73 20.37
C ARG A 216 2.90 -14.04 21.64
N GLY A 217 2.71 -14.71 22.78
CA GLY A 217 3.27 -14.33 24.08
C GLY A 217 2.31 -13.59 25.00
N LEU A 218 2.65 -13.53 26.29
CA LEU A 218 1.84 -12.88 27.32
C LEU A 218 1.83 -11.36 27.10
N ARG A 219 0.70 -10.72 27.42
CA ARG A 219 0.49 -9.27 27.27
C ARG A 219 0.59 -8.77 25.82
N LEU A 220 0.26 -9.62 24.85
CA LEU A 220 0.04 -9.17 23.47
C LEU A 220 -1.04 -8.06 23.44
N PRO A 221 -0.84 -6.95 22.71
CA PRO A 221 -1.87 -5.93 22.53
C PRO A 221 -3.14 -6.52 21.90
N GLY A 222 -4.32 -6.05 22.32
CA GLY A 222 -5.59 -6.46 21.71
C GLY A 222 -5.75 -6.01 20.25
N THR A 223 -4.99 -5.00 19.82
CA THR A 223 -4.86 -4.56 18.43
C THR A 223 -3.49 -3.91 18.21
N PHE A 224 -3.05 -3.85 16.97
CA PHE A 224 -1.95 -2.98 16.55
C PHE A 224 -2.47 -1.65 16.01
N ALA A 225 -1.61 -0.64 15.99
CA ALA A 225 -1.97 0.69 15.49
C ALA A 225 -1.96 0.72 13.95
N ARG A 226 -1.13 -0.14 13.33
CA ARG A 226 -1.15 -0.50 11.91
C ARG A 226 -0.49 -1.86 11.70
N ILE A 227 -0.52 -2.36 10.47
CA ILE A 227 0.33 -3.45 10.00
C ILE A 227 0.75 -3.05 8.59
N GLY A 228 2.02 -2.71 8.38
CA GLY A 228 2.47 -2.29 7.06
C GLY A 228 3.97 -2.07 6.96
N LEU A 229 4.44 -1.95 5.73
CA LEU A 229 5.84 -1.64 5.43
C LEU A 229 6.10 -0.14 5.56
N THR A 230 7.31 0.21 5.98
CA THR A 230 7.82 1.58 6.04
C THR A 230 9.21 1.64 5.45
N LEU A 231 9.45 2.71 4.70
CA LEU A 231 10.69 3.01 4.02
C LEU A 231 10.82 4.53 3.87
N GLY A 232 12.04 4.98 3.66
CA GLY A 232 12.35 6.34 3.24
C GLY A 232 12.69 6.35 1.75
N LEU A 233 12.22 7.38 1.03
CA LEU A 233 12.48 7.55 -0.39
C LEU A 233 13.33 8.81 -0.65
N ALA A 234 14.15 8.78 -1.71
CA ALA A 234 14.89 9.93 -2.23
C ALA A 234 14.53 10.20 -3.69
N GLY A 235 14.60 11.47 -4.10
CA GLY A 235 14.41 11.89 -5.50
C GLY A 235 12.96 11.78 -5.98
N VAL A 236 11.98 11.95 -5.08
CA VAL A 236 10.55 11.89 -5.37
C VAL A 236 9.89 13.10 -4.72
N ASP A 237 9.29 13.96 -5.54
CA ASP A 237 8.59 15.19 -5.10
C ASP A 237 7.08 15.12 -5.38
N GLU A 238 6.62 13.99 -5.93
CA GLU A 238 5.25 13.79 -6.37
C GLU A 238 4.79 12.36 -6.12
N VAL A 239 3.53 12.22 -5.74
CA VAL A 239 2.85 10.94 -5.63
C VAL A 239 1.56 10.94 -6.45
N GLU A 240 1.38 9.88 -7.23
CA GLU A 240 0.14 9.54 -7.90
C GLU A 240 -0.40 8.23 -7.32
N TRP A 241 -1.69 8.19 -6.99
CA TRP A 241 -2.33 6.97 -6.51
C TRP A 241 -3.74 6.83 -7.04
N PHE A 242 -4.12 5.59 -7.34
CA PHE A 242 -5.51 5.22 -7.57
C PHE A 242 -6.12 4.74 -6.26
N GLY A 243 -7.20 5.37 -5.83
CA GLY A 243 -7.88 5.03 -4.59
C GLY A 243 -8.67 6.20 -4.03
N ARG A 244 -8.79 6.26 -2.71
CA ARG A 244 -9.51 7.34 -2.02
C ARG A 244 -8.69 8.62 -1.99
N GLY A 245 -9.32 9.74 -2.30
CA GLY A 245 -8.71 11.07 -2.23
C GLY A 245 -9.68 12.21 -2.53
N PRO A 246 -9.17 13.45 -2.69
CA PRO A 246 -7.74 13.80 -2.62
C PRO A 246 -7.19 13.91 -1.19
N GLY A 247 -8.06 14.03 -0.19
CA GLY A 247 -7.65 14.23 1.20
C GLY A 247 -7.38 12.93 1.95
N GLU A 248 -6.90 13.08 3.19
CA GLU A 248 -6.68 11.98 4.12
C GLU A 248 -7.97 11.17 4.38
N SER A 249 -7.86 9.85 4.45
CA SER A 249 -8.92 8.96 4.94
C SER A 249 -8.39 7.83 5.83
N TYR A 250 -9.21 7.43 6.81
CA TYR A 250 -9.01 6.24 7.65
C TYR A 250 -10.15 5.25 7.48
N ARG A 251 -9.96 4.02 7.96
CA ARG A 251 -10.93 2.92 7.85
C ARG A 251 -12.36 3.33 8.24
N ASP A 252 -12.49 4.17 9.27
CA ASP A 252 -13.72 4.71 9.85
C ASP A 252 -14.04 6.16 9.42
N LYS A 253 -13.08 6.90 8.85
CA LYS A 253 -13.24 8.26 8.29
C LYS A 253 -12.80 8.29 6.83
N LYS A 254 -13.58 7.68 5.93
CA LYS A 254 -13.23 7.58 4.49
C LYS A 254 -14.32 7.92 3.50
N MET A 255 -15.57 7.97 3.94
CA MET A 255 -16.71 8.11 3.03
C MET A 255 -16.80 9.50 2.40
N SER A 256 -16.03 10.48 2.88
CA SER A 256 -15.85 11.79 2.24
C SER A 256 -14.81 11.79 1.11
N GLN A 257 -13.97 10.75 1.01
CA GLN A 257 -12.92 10.66 -0.01
C GLN A 257 -13.38 9.76 -1.14
N ARG A 258 -13.38 10.33 -2.35
CA ARG A 258 -13.85 9.69 -3.59
C ARG A 258 -12.81 8.72 -4.14
N PHE A 259 -13.26 7.72 -4.87
CA PHE A 259 -12.36 6.87 -5.66
C PHE A 259 -11.96 7.56 -6.98
N GLY A 260 -10.67 7.53 -7.29
CA GLY A 260 -10.11 8.05 -8.53
C GLY A 260 -8.57 8.00 -8.54
N THR A 261 -7.97 8.47 -9.63
CA THR A 261 -6.54 8.77 -9.69
C THR A 261 -6.31 10.18 -9.16
N TRP A 262 -5.50 10.29 -8.13
CA TRP A 262 -5.14 11.54 -7.47
C TRP A 262 -3.64 11.75 -7.58
N ARG A 263 -3.24 13.01 -7.65
CA ARG A 263 -1.85 13.43 -7.73
C ARG A 263 -1.64 14.58 -6.76
N THR A 264 -0.55 14.55 -6.01
CA THR A 264 -0.10 15.67 -5.20
C THR A 264 1.41 15.78 -5.31
N SER A 265 1.91 17.01 -5.27
CA SER A 265 3.33 17.33 -5.16
C SER A 265 3.60 18.00 -3.83
N ASP A 266 4.80 17.82 -3.30
CA ASP A 266 5.30 18.72 -2.27
C ASP A 266 5.53 20.08 -2.94
N ALA A 267 4.85 21.12 -2.43
CA ALA A 267 4.99 22.49 -2.93
C ALA A 267 6.15 23.22 -2.23
#